data_AF-A0A968JM55-F1
#
_entry.id   AF-A0A968JM55-F1
#
_cell.length_a   1.000
_cell.length_b   1.000
_cell.length_c   1.000
_cell.angle_alpha   90.00
_cell.angle_beta   90.00
_cell.angle_gamma   90.00
#
_symmetry.space_group_name_H-M   'P 1'
#
loop_
_entity.id
_entity.type
_entity.pdbx_description
1 polymer ?
#
loop_
_entity_poly.entity_id
_entity_poly.type
_entity_poly.pdbx_seq_one_letter_code
_entity_poly.pdbx_strand_id
1 'polypeptide(L)'
;MTRCFSSILVLFFIGTITGSAQKSLSDSVYVLYEQYFDMLRVAEQTSKELAQKLDSISKTVTADVEKVNKNYQYYNEVLEANNKKISSISETQLYTNKTLVERNVARTVSSAEFVEAASTALNALDLTNQIFVYTDQITALNNPENTDLGFSLARRVNTILEEEVFKGRTKINKVRKERFLSIVDNILKSPITNSFMEGLPVVGSIKSVVDLVVNLSLQGEEISVVEVAELKNKLSDYVAYYQGLEKALRQFESKVNSIDVRTEALKLLLKNYVQDRVKTIYPKIASAKMEVPLNQILMDAYNYPSVQKEIRRILADDYTDGRNNVFYSLAVNDQRLRFPDFAVGQARFIADEIETIVSEYEAALTIYQKRWKKC
;
A
#
# COMPACT_ATOMS: atom_id res chain seq x y z
N MET A 1 8.68 11.43 39.02
CA MET A 1 8.92 12.36 40.15
C MET A 1 10.06 13.29 39.74
N THR A 2 9.78 14.61 39.74
CA THR A 2 10.69 15.75 40.01
C THR A 2 12.10 15.71 39.38
N ARG A 3 12.37 16.51 38.34
CA ARG A 3 12.75 17.95 38.39
C ARG A 3 13.95 18.21 39.30
N CYS A 4 15.02 18.81 38.77
CA CYS A 4 15.54 20.13 39.17
C CYS A 4 16.96 20.41 38.64
N PHE A 5 17.08 21.54 37.92
CA PHE A 5 18.13 22.59 37.99
C PHE A 5 19.60 22.23 37.67
N SER A 6 20.47 23.08 37.13
CA SER A 6 20.52 24.54 36.98
C SER A 6 21.62 24.85 35.93
N SER A 7 21.36 25.63 34.88
CA SER A 7 21.68 27.07 34.78
C SER A 7 23.16 27.41 34.51
N ILE A 8 23.45 27.93 33.32
CA ILE A 8 24.27 29.15 33.17
C ILE A 8 23.48 30.11 32.26
N LEU A 9 23.39 31.34 32.74
CA LEU A 9 22.45 32.40 32.42
C LEU A 9 23.26 33.58 31.86
N VAL A 10 22.86 34.07 30.68
CA VAL A 10 22.65 35.47 30.25
C VAL A 10 23.76 36.51 30.52
N LEU A 11 24.06 37.39 29.53
CA LEU A 11 23.88 38.86 29.66
C LEU A 11 24.35 39.69 28.44
N PHE A 12 23.44 40.61 28.04
CA PHE A 12 23.63 41.97 27.49
C PHE A 12 24.19 42.13 26.03
N PHE A 13 23.74 43.05 25.16
CA PHE A 13 23.06 44.34 25.34
C PHE A 13 22.13 44.71 24.14
N ILE A 14 20.86 44.90 24.48
CA ILE A 14 19.89 45.95 24.08
C ILE A 14 20.44 47.10 23.23
N GLY A 15 19.76 47.38 22.11
CA GLY A 15 19.81 48.66 21.37
C GLY A 15 18.49 48.90 20.66
N THR A 16 17.72 49.87 21.15
CA THR A 16 16.32 50.21 20.84
C THR A 16 16.09 50.72 19.42
N ILE A 17 15.13 50.13 18.67
CA ILE A 17 14.29 50.85 17.68
C ILE A 17 12.84 50.29 17.71
N THR A 18 12.01 51.01 18.46
CA THR A 18 10.58 51.32 18.25
C THR A 18 9.70 50.44 17.32
N GLY A 19 8.80 49.67 17.94
CA GLY A 19 7.36 50.03 17.93
C GLY A 19 6.42 49.30 16.96
N SER A 20 6.81 49.00 15.71
CA SER A 20 5.87 48.44 14.72
C SER A 20 6.40 47.26 13.90
N ALA A 21 7.71 47.12 13.73
CA ALA A 21 8.32 46.01 12.96
C ALA A 21 8.49 44.71 13.77
N GLN A 22 8.46 44.80 15.10
CA GLN A 22 8.62 43.66 16.00
C GLN A 22 7.34 42.81 16.09
N LYS A 23 6.17 43.41 15.81
CA LYS A 23 4.90 42.68 15.67
C LYS A 23 4.81 41.90 14.35
N SER A 24 5.24 42.46 13.21
CA SER A 24 5.10 41.74 11.92
C SER A 24 6.11 40.60 11.74
N LEU A 25 7.32 40.70 12.32
CA LEU A 25 8.29 39.59 12.32
C LEU A 25 7.87 38.48 13.29
N SER A 26 7.33 38.87 14.45
CA SER A 26 6.68 37.97 15.42
C SER A 26 5.51 37.24 14.76
N ASP A 27 4.60 37.98 14.11
CA ASP A 27 3.42 37.44 13.43
C ASP A 27 3.83 36.51 12.26
N SER A 28 4.90 36.83 11.53
CA SER A 28 5.38 35.99 10.42
C SER A 28 6.07 34.71 10.89
N VAL A 29 6.78 34.74 12.02
CA VAL A 29 7.31 33.52 12.69
C VAL A 29 6.19 32.71 13.32
N TYR A 30 5.16 33.37 13.85
CA TYR A 30 3.98 32.74 14.43
C TYR A 30 3.14 32.00 13.38
N VAL A 31 2.89 32.63 12.23
CA VAL A 31 2.19 32.03 11.07
C VAL A 31 2.96 30.83 10.52
N LEU A 32 4.30 30.88 10.54
CA LEU A 32 5.17 29.76 10.12
C LEU A 32 5.12 28.58 11.09
N TYR A 33 5.05 28.87 12.39
CA TYR A 33 4.85 27.85 13.42
C TYR A 33 3.44 27.24 13.33
N GLU A 34 2.40 28.05 13.10
CA GLU A 34 1.05 27.54 12.87
C GLU A 34 0.97 26.66 11.63
N GLN A 35 1.51 27.09 10.50
CA GLN A 35 1.50 26.30 9.26
C GLN A 35 2.30 24.99 9.37
N TYR A 36 3.42 25.00 10.10
CA TYR A 36 4.18 23.78 10.41
C TYR A 36 3.38 22.79 11.26
N PHE A 37 2.70 23.28 12.30
CA PHE A 37 1.84 22.44 13.13
C PHE A 37 0.59 21.97 12.39
N ASP A 38 0.05 22.79 11.48
CA ASP A 38 -1.08 22.42 10.62
C ASP A 38 -0.70 21.37 9.59
N MET A 39 0.47 21.49 8.98
CA MET A 39 0.99 20.50 8.03
C MET A 39 1.36 19.18 8.72
N LEU A 40 1.98 19.23 9.90
CA LEU A 40 2.15 18.05 10.75
C LEU A 40 0.80 17.43 11.09
N ARG A 41 -0.21 18.23 11.40
CA ARG A 41 -1.57 17.77 11.63
C ARG A 41 -2.16 17.09 10.40
N VAL A 42 -1.99 17.67 9.21
CA VAL A 42 -2.54 17.14 7.96
C VAL A 42 -1.83 15.85 7.54
N ALA A 43 -0.50 15.78 7.62
CA ALA A 43 0.27 14.57 7.32
C ALA A 43 0.00 13.46 8.35
N GLU A 44 -0.11 13.82 9.63
CA GLU A 44 -0.53 12.89 10.67
C GLU A 44 -1.99 12.43 10.46
N GLN A 45 -2.86 13.31 9.97
CA GLN A 45 -4.26 13.02 9.68
C GLN A 45 -4.43 12.14 8.44
N THR A 46 -3.72 12.38 7.34
CA THR A 46 -3.72 11.50 6.16
C THR A 46 -3.06 10.17 6.45
N SER A 47 -1.97 10.13 7.23
CA SER A 47 -1.38 8.88 7.70
C SER A 47 -2.35 8.09 8.58
N LYS A 48 -3.11 8.78 9.45
CA LYS A 48 -4.17 8.16 10.26
C LYS A 48 -5.34 7.69 9.41
N GLU A 49 -5.81 8.47 8.44
CA GLU A 49 -6.89 8.10 7.53
C GLU A 49 -6.50 6.90 6.66
N LEU A 50 -5.26 6.87 6.18
CA LEU A 50 -4.74 5.75 5.42
C LEU A 50 -4.56 4.51 6.29
N ALA A 51 -4.05 4.66 7.51
CA ALA A 51 -3.97 3.56 8.47
C ALA A 51 -5.35 3.04 8.88
N GLN A 52 -6.35 3.92 9.01
CA GLN A 52 -7.74 3.56 9.30
C GLN A 52 -8.40 2.88 8.10
N LYS A 53 -8.17 3.37 6.88
CA LYS A 53 -8.65 2.72 5.66
C LYS A 53 -8.00 1.35 5.49
N LEU A 54 -6.69 1.25 5.70
CA LEU A 54 -6.01 -0.04 5.67
C LEU A 54 -6.50 -0.98 6.76
N ASP A 55 -6.67 -0.50 7.98
CA ASP A 55 -7.19 -1.31 9.08
C ASP A 55 -8.63 -1.76 8.80
N SER A 56 -9.45 -0.90 8.17
CA SER A 56 -10.80 -1.29 7.74
C SER A 56 -10.78 -2.31 6.61
N ILE A 57 -9.93 -2.12 5.60
CA ILE A 57 -9.78 -3.04 4.47
C ILE A 57 -9.19 -4.36 4.95
N SER A 58 -8.15 -4.32 5.78
CA SER A 58 -7.54 -5.46 6.45
C SER A 58 -8.57 -6.23 7.27
N LYS A 59 -9.37 -5.56 8.10
CA LYS A 59 -10.42 -6.22 8.89
C LYS A 59 -11.49 -6.84 8.02
N THR A 60 -11.93 -6.15 6.96
CA THR A 60 -12.93 -6.68 6.02
C THR A 60 -12.36 -7.88 5.28
N VAL A 61 -11.15 -7.75 4.71
CA VAL A 61 -10.48 -8.83 3.98
C VAL A 61 -10.15 -10.00 4.89
N THR A 62 -9.66 -9.77 6.11
CA THR A 62 -9.39 -10.82 7.10
C THR A 62 -10.68 -11.51 7.52
N ALA A 63 -11.78 -10.77 7.73
CA ALA A 63 -13.07 -11.37 8.06
C ALA A 63 -13.62 -12.19 6.89
N ASP A 64 -13.49 -11.71 5.66
CA ASP A 64 -13.91 -12.41 4.46
C ASP A 64 -13.02 -13.64 4.18
N VAL A 65 -11.71 -13.54 4.39
CA VAL A 65 -10.75 -14.66 4.32
C VAL A 65 -10.99 -15.67 5.43
N GLU A 66 -11.27 -15.24 6.66
CA GLU A 66 -11.67 -16.13 7.75
C GLU A 66 -12.97 -16.85 7.44
N LYS A 67 -13.95 -16.15 6.84
CA LYS A 67 -15.21 -16.75 6.39
C LYS A 67 -14.93 -17.81 5.32
N VAL A 68 -14.03 -17.51 4.37
CA VAL A 68 -13.55 -18.47 3.37
C VAL A 68 -12.86 -19.67 4.04
N ASN A 69 -11.98 -19.45 5.00
CA ASN A 69 -11.21 -20.49 5.68
C ASN A 69 -12.11 -21.37 6.57
N LYS A 70 -13.07 -20.78 7.29
CA LYS A 70 -14.09 -21.51 8.06
C LYS A 70 -14.99 -22.36 7.16
N ASN A 71 -15.44 -21.80 6.04
CA ASN A 71 -16.18 -22.55 5.03
C ASN A 71 -15.35 -23.72 4.47
N TYR A 72 -14.03 -23.53 4.33
CA TYR A 72 -13.09 -24.56 3.90
C TYR A 72 -12.77 -25.63 4.98
N GLN A 73 -12.65 -25.26 6.25
CA GLN A 73 -12.45 -26.22 7.34
C GLN A 73 -13.68 -27.10 7.54
N TYR A 74 -14.86 -26.49 7.56
CA TYR A 74 -16.13 -27.21 7.53
C TYR A 74 -16.21 -28.17 6.33
N TYR A 75 -15.74 -27.72 5.16
CA TYR A 75 -15.66 -28.54 3.96
C TYR A 75 -14.77 -29.80 4.11
N ASN A 76 -13.68 -29.72 4.89
CA ASN A 76 -12.75 -30.82 5.13
C ASN A 76 -13.19 -31.77 6.27
N GLU A 77 -13.77 -31.26 7.34
CA GLU A 77 -14.31 -32.11 8.41
C GLU A 77 -15.43 -33.00 7.91
N VAL A 78 -16.29 -32.46 7.04
CA VAL A 78 -17.34 -33.22 6.36
C VAL A 78 -16.75 -34.26 5.38
N LEU A 79 -15.53 -34.08 4.86
CA LEU A 79 -14.85 -35.09 4.04
C LEU A 79 -14.35 -36.27 4.84
N GLU A 80 -13.60 -35.99 5.91
CA GLU A 80 -12.99 -37.03 6.72
C GLU A 80 -14.02 -37.89 7.43
N ALA A 81 -15.09 -37.26 7.95
CA ALA A 81 -16.21 -37.96 8.56
C ALA A 81 -16.94 -38.89 7.58
N ASN A 82 -17.04 -38.48 6.31
CA ASN A 82 -17.70 -39.28 5.27
C ASN A 82 -16.83 -40.42 4.75
N ASN A 83 -15.50 -40.23 4.65
CA ASN A 83 -14.58 -41.28 4.20
C ASN A 83 -14.51 -42.48 5.17
N LYS A 84 -14.70 -42.24 6.48
CA LYS A 84 -14.70 -43.30 7.51
C LYS A 84 -15.96 -44.19 7.51
N LYS A 85 -17.04 -43.79 6.84
CA LYS A 85 -18.35 -44.48 6.89
C LYS A 85 -18.60 -45.45 5.72
N ILE A 86 -17.60 -45.67 4.87
CA ILE A 86 -17.69 -46.29 3.52
C ILE A 86 -17.65 -47.85 3.51
N SER A 87 -17.72 -48.57 4.63
CA SER A 87 -17.42 -50.04 4.68
C SER A 87 -18.59 -51.05 4.82
N SER A 88 -19.87 -50.72 4.66
CA SER A 88 -20.96 -51.73 4.65
C SER A 88 -22.02 -51.35 3.60
N ILE A 89 -22.50 -52.22 2.69
CA ILE A 89 -22.58 -51.81 1.26
C ILE A 89 -23.95 -51.64 0.55
N SER A 90 -25.16 -52.05 0.98
CA SER A 90 -26.36 -51.89 0.09
C SER A 90 -27.32 -50.74 0.42
N GLU A 91 -27.81 -50.61 1.66
CA GLU A 91 -28.56 -49.41 2.09
C GLU A 91 -27.63 -48.19 2.20
N THR A 92 -26.39 -48.44 2.59
CA THR A 92 -25.31 -47.45 2.58
C THR A 92 -24.99 -46.96 1.18
N GLN A 93 -25.20 -47.71 0.10
CA GLN A 93 -24.97 -47.19 -1.27
C GLN A 93 -25.98 -46.08 -1.63
N LEU A 94 -27.25 -46.24 -1.26
CA LEU A 94 -28.25 -45.20 -1.49
C LEU A 94 -28.05 -44.01 -0.53
N TYR A 95 -27.67 -44.30 0.72
CA TYR A 95 -27.26 -43.28 1.70
C TYR A 95 -25.98 -42.54 1.29
N THR A 96 -24.98 -43.22 0.73
CA THR A 96 -23.72 -42.60 0.27
C THR A 96 -23.93 -41.80 -1.00
N ASN A 97 -24.74 -42.26 -1.95
CA ASN A 97 -25.10 -41.46 -3.11
C ASN A 97 -25.85 -40.19 -2.69
N LYS A 98 -26.79 -40.30 -1.74
CA LYS A 98 -27.48 -39.15 -1.16
C LYS A 98 -26.50 -38.18 -0.51
N THR A 99 -25.68 -38.66 0.44
CA THR A 99 -24.69 -37.83 1.13
C THR A 99 -23.67 -37.22 0.17
N LEU A 100 -23.24 -37.95 -0.87
CA LEU A 100 -22.29 -37.47 -1.87
C LEU A 100 -22.89 -36.38 -2.74
N VAL A 101 -24.14 -36.55 -3.19
CA VAL A 101 -24.87 -35.53 -3.94
C VAL A 101 -25.12 -34.30 -3.07
N GLU A 102 -25.66 -34.46 -1.87
CA GLU A 102 -25.91 -33.34 -0.93
C GLU A 102 -24.61 -32.59 -0.60
N ARG A 103 -23.51 -33.32 -0.38
CA ARG A 103 -22.19 -32.74 -0.20
C ARG A 103 -21.77 -31.94 -1.43
N ASN A 104 -21.79 -32.52 -2.62
CA ASN A 104 -21.36 -31.81 -3.83
C ASN A 104 -22.24 -30.59 -4.16
N VAL A 105 -23.54 -30.68 -3.86
CA VAL A 105 -24.49 -29.57 -3.96
C VAL A 105 -24.12 -28.45 -3.00
N ALA A 106 -23.92 -28.77 -1.71
CA ALA A 106 -23.52 -27.80 -0.71
C ALA A 106 -22.21 -27.11 -1.10
N ARG A 107 -21.22 -27.87 -1.60
CA ARG A 107 -19.93 -27.35 -2.08
C ARG A 107 -20.07 -26.43 -3.27
N THR A 108 -20.89 -26.83 -4.25
CA THR A 108 -21.14 -26.02 -5.43
C THR A 108 -21.77 -24.69 -5.03
N VAL A 109 -22.76 -24.71 -4.13
CA VAL A 109 -23.43 -23.52 -3.63
C VAL A 109 -22.48 -22.63 -2.79
N SER A 110 -21.77 -23.19 -1.81
CA SER A 110 -20.81 -22.44 -0.99
C SER A 110 -19.64 -21.87 -1.80
N SER A 111 -19.28 -22.51 -2.92
CA SER A 111 -18.23 -21.97 -3.78
C SER A 111 -18.61 -20.65 -4.43
N ALA A 112 -19.90 -20.35 -4.61
CA ALA A 112 -20.34 -19.04 -5.09
C ALA A 112 -20.03 -17.93 -4.05
N GLU A 113 -20.25 -18.21 -2.76
CA GLU A 113 -19.93 -17.28 -1.66
C GLU A 113 -18.42 -17.07 -1.53
N PHE A 114 -17.64 -18.14 -1.68
CA PHE A 114 -16.18 -18.05 -1.73
C PHE A 114 -15.71 -17.11 -2.83
N VAL A 115 -16.22 -17.28 -4.06
CA VAL A 115 -15.78 -16.47 -5.19
C VAL A 115 -16.19 -15.00 -5.01
N GLU A 116 -17.37 -14.73 -4.48
CA GLU A 116 -17.81 -13.36 -4.19
C GLU A 116 -16.89 -12.68 -3.16
N ALA A 117 -16.56 -13.37 -2.08
CA ALA A 117 -15.61 -12.89 -1.07
C ALA A 117 -14.21 -12.68 -1.66
N ALA A 118 -13.69 -13.67 -2.41
CA ALA A 118 -12.38 -13.59 -3.05
C ALA A 118 -12.31 -12.45 -4.08
N SER A 119 -13.36 -12.27 -4.89
CA SER A 119 -13.44 -11.15 -5.84
C SER A 119 -13.45 -9.80 -5.13
N THR A 120 -14.15 -9.70 -4.00
CA THR A 120 -14.20 -8.47 -3.20
C THR A 120 -12.84 -8.15 -2.60
N ALA A 121 -12.15 -9.15 -2.05
CA ALA A 121 -10.81 -8.99 -1.50
C ALA A 121 -9.79 -8.55 -2.56
N LEU A 122 -9.80 -9.17 -3.75
CA LEU A 122 -8.91 -8.80 -4.86
C LEU A 122 -9.17 -7.37 -5.36
N ASN A 123 -10.44 -6.95 -5.43
CA ASN A 123 -10.79 -5.57 -5.79
C ASN A 123 -10.36 -4.55 -4.71
N ALA A 124 -10.38 -4.94 -3.43
CA ALA A 124 -9.90 -4.09 -2.35
C ALA A 124 -8.37 -3.89 -2.41
N LEU A 125 -7.62 -4.93 -2.79
CA LEU A 125 -6.18 -4.85 -3.02
C LEU A 125 -5.85 -3.85 -4.14
N ASP A 126 -6.59 -3.87 -5.26
CA ASP A 126 -6.42 -2.89 -6.35
C ASP A 126 -6.61 -1.45 -5.88
N LEU A 127 -7.70 -1.20 -5.17
CA LEU A 127 -8.02 0.14 -4.69
C LEU A 127 -6.93 0.65 -3.75
N THR A 128 -6.38 -0.25 -2.92
CA THR A 128 -5.28 0.08 -2.03
C THR A 128 -4.01 0.40 -2.82
N ASN A 129 -3.67 -0.40 -3.84
CA ASN A 129 -2.53 -0.11 -4.72
C ASN A 129 -2.67 1.24 -5.44
N GLN A 130 -3.84 1.55 -5.99
CA GLN A 130 -4.09 2.81 -6.70
C GLN A 130 -3.96 4.03 -5.80
N ILE A 131 -4.41 3.96 -4.54
CA ILE A 131 -4.25 5.05 -3.56
C ILE A 131 -2.76 5.35 -3.31
N PHE A 132 -1.86 4.36 -3.36
CA PHE A 132 -0.43 4.56 -3.16
C PHE A 132 0.34 4.93 -4.44
N VAL A 133 -0.13 4.52 -5.61
CA VAL A 133 0.44 5.00 -6.89
C VAL A 133 0.17 6.50 -7.09
N TYR A 134 -0.90 7.03 -6.49
CA TYR A 134 -1.24 8.47 -6.51
C TYR A 134 -0.48 9.33 -5.50
N THR A 135 0.57 8.81 -4.88
CA THR A 135 1.30 9.56 -3.86
C THR A 135 2.16 10.66 -4.47
N ASP A 136 1.64 11.89 -4.40
CA ASP A 136 2.32 13.19 -4.47
C ASP A 136 3.63 13.32 -3.63
N GLN A 137 4.08 12.27 -2.93
CA GLN A 137 5.31 12.23 -2.14
C GLN A 137 6.59 12.18 -2.99
N ILE A 138 6.52 11.67 -4.23
CA ILE A 138 7.62 11.81 -5.21
C ILE A 138 7.81 13.27 -5.60
N THR A 139 6.72 14.02 -5.73
CA THR A 139 6.72 15.46 -6.01
C THR A 139 7.27 16.24 -4.81
N ALA A 140 6.96 15.80 -3.58
CA ALA A 140 7.48 16.40 -2.36
C ALA A 140 8.99 16.20 -2.17
N LEU A 141 9.49 14.99 -2.44
CA LEU A 141 10.91 14.65 -2.38
C LEU A 141 11.79 15.45 -3.35
N ASN A 142 11.22 15.83 -4.50
CA ASN A 142 11.93 16.49 -5.58
C ASN A 142 11.81 18.02 -5.55
N ASN A 143 11.00 18.57 -4.65
CA ASN A 143 10.83 20.01 -4.51
C ASN A 143 11.62 20.52 -3.28
N PRO A 144 12.70 21.29 -3.46
CA PRO A 144 13.55 21.80 -2.36
C PRO A 144 12.83 22.84 -1.47
N GLU A 145 11.71 23.38 -1.94
CA GLU A 145 10.82 24.27 -1.20
C GLU A 145 9.63 23.52 -0.61
N ASN A 146 9.53 22.22 -0.85
CA ASN A 146 8.54 21.40 -0.17
C ASN A 146 8.81 21.43 1.33
N THR A 147 7.77 21.73 2.10
CA THR A 147 7.83 21.75 3.56
C THR A 147 7.11 20.57 4.20
N ASP A 148 6.50 19.67 3.40
CA ASP A 148 5.76 18.48 3.85
C ASP A 148 6.66 17.49 4.61
N LEU A 149 7.98 17.57 4.40
CA LEU A 149 9.01 16.85 5.16
C LEU A 149 9.33 17.48 6.54
N GLY A 150 8.60 18.53 6.94
CA GLY A 150 8.79 19.25 8.19
C GLY A 150 9.89 20.32 8.15
N PHE A 151 10.56 20.51 7.01
CA PHE A 151 11.53 21.59 6.77
C PHE A 151 11.63 21.89 5.26
N SER A 152 11.93 23.15 4.90
CA SER A 152 12.37 23.49 3.54
C SER A 152 13.88 23.27 3.44
N LEU A 153 14.29 22.44 2.48
CA LEU A 153 15.71 22.20 2.21
C LEU A 153 16.39 23.51 1.79
N ALA A 154 15.74 24.32 0.95
CA ALA A 154 16.28 25.61 0.54
C ALA A 154 16.56 26.54 1.71
N ARG A 155 15.61 26.64 2.64
CA ARG A 155 15.77 27.43 3.86
C ARG A 155 16.90 26.90 4.72
N ARG A 156 16.99 25.58 4.89
CA ARG A 156 18.00 24.98 5.76
C ARG A 156 19.41 25.05 5.19
N VAL A 157 19.57 24.85 3.88
CA VAL A 157 20.83 25.05 3.17
C VAL A 157 21.29 26.50 3.32
N ASN A 158 20.39 27.47 3.12
CA ASN A 158 20.71 28.88 3.35
C ASN A 158 21.16 29.12 4.80
N THR A 159 20.44 28.62 5.81
CA THR A 159 20.86 28.73 7.22
C THR A 159 22.25 28.14 7.48
N ILE A 160 22.55 26.95 6.95
CA ILE A 160 23.87 26.32 7.12
C ILE A 160 24.97 27.16 6.45
N LEU A 161 24.71 27.73 5.27
CA LEU A 161 25.66 28.64 4.60
C LEU A 161 25.87 29.93 5.39
N GLU A 162 24.84 30.46 6.03
CA GLU A 162 24.99 31.62 6.89
C GLU A 162 25.85 31.32 8.13
N GLU A 163 25.63 30.16 8.75
CA GLU A 163 26.33 29.68 9.95
C GLU A 163 27.79 29.32 9.65
N GLU A 164 28.07 28.58 8.58
CA GLU A 164 29.39 27.97 8.34
C GLU A 164 30.23 28.73 7.31
N VAL A 165 29.61 29.43 6.36
CA VAL A 165 30.33 30.11 5.28
C VAL A 165 30.36 31.61 5.52
N PHE A 166 29.23 32.25 5.82
CA PHE A 166 29.25 33.70 6.09
C PHE A 166 29.72 34.03 7.51
N LYS A 167 29.37 33.25 8.54
CA LYS A 167 29.79 33.51 9.94
C LYS A 167 29.59 34.98 10.36
N GLY A 168 28.47 35.58 9.93
CA GLY A 168 28.14 37.00 10.19
C GLY A 168 28.70 38.02 9.19
N ARG A 169 29.50 37.60 8.21
CA ARG A 169 29.99 38.47 7.13
C ARG A 169 28.86 38.90 6.20
N THR A 170 28.91 40.14 5.71
CA THR A 170 27.97 40.67 4.71
C THR A 170 28.40 40.41 3.27
N LYS A 171 29.66 40.02 3.07
CA LYS A 171 30.24 39.68 1.77
C LYS A 171 31.34 38.65 1.93
N ILE A 172 31.54 37.84 0.89
CA ILE A 172 32.69 36.95 0.73
C ILE A 172 33.24 37.14 -0.69
N ASN A 173 34.56 37.32 -0.83
CA ASN A 173 35.23 37.46 -2.12
C ASN A 173 34.54 38.49 -3.04
N LYS A 174 34.15 39.65 -2.48
CA LYS A 174 33.41 40.76 -3.12
C LYS A 174 31.97 40.46 -3.52
N VAL A 175 31.46 39.24 -3.30
CA VAL A 175 30.05 38.88 -3.52
C VAL A 175 29.26 39.17 -2.25
N ARG A 176 28.17 39.94 -2.36
CA ARG A 176 27.26 40.21 -1.23
C ARG A 176 26.48 38.95 -0.85
N LYS A 177 26.24 38.76 0.45
CA LYS A 177 25.51 37.62 1.02
C LYS A 177 24.19 37.36 0.31
N GLU A 178 23.38 38.39 0.09
CA GLU A 178 22.04 38.27 -0.50
C GLU A 178 22.12 37.74 -1.94
N ARG A 179 23.10 38.23 -2.70
CA ARG A 179 23.34 37.78 -4.08
C ARG A 179 23.81 36.33 -4.11
N PHE A 180 24.66 35.93 -3.16
CA PHE A 180 25.13 34.56 -3.05
C PHE A 180 23.98 33.59 -2.71
N LEU A 181 23.19 33.90 -1.69
CA LEU A 181 22.06 33.07 -1.28
C LEU A 181 20.98 32.97 -2.37
N SER A 182 20.76 34.03 -3.16
CA SER A 182 19.88 33.96 -4.34
C SER A 182 20.40 33.03 -5.44
N ILE A 183 21.72 32.97 -5.65
CA ILE A 183 22.32 32.00 -6.58
C ILE A 183 22.12 30.57 -6.07
N VAL A 184 22.35 30.34 -4.78
CA VAL A 184 22.10 29.04 -4.13
C VAL A 184 20.65 28.63 -4.26
N ASP A 185 19.71 29.53 -3.99
CA ASP A 185 18.28 29.27 -4.12
C ASP A 185 17.89 28.84 -5.54
N ASN A 186 18.47 29.50 -6.56
CA ASN A 186 18.29 29.11 -7.95
C ASN A 186 18.92 27.73 -8.28
N ILE A 187 20.08 27.40 -7.71
CA ILE A 187 20.71 26.07 -7.86
C ILE A 187 19.81 24.98 -7.25
N LEU A 188 19.20 25.26 -6.10
CA LEU A 188 18.28 24.33 -5.45
C LEU A 188 17.02 24.12 -6.30
N LYS A 189 16.38 25.21 -6.75
CA LYS A 189 15.15 25.20 -7.57
C LYS A 189 15.34 24.69 -8.99
N SER A 190 16.55 24.74 -9.50
CA SER A 190 16.88 24.31 -10.86
C SER A 190 18.20 23.53 -10.83
N PRO A 191 18.17 22.24 -10.43
CA PRO A 191 19.34 21.38 -10.45
C PRO A 191 19.97 21.41 -11.84
N ILE A 192 21.24 21.83 -11.93
CA ILE A 192 21.95 21.99 -13.22
C ILE A 192 22.28 20.62 -13.84
N THR A 193 22.24 19.55 -13.04
CA THR A 193 22.68 18.22 -13.45
C THR A 193 21.52 17.23 -13.60
N ASN A 194 21.27 16.82 -14.85
CA ASN A 194 20.63 15.54 -15.20
C ASN A 194 21.57 14.35 -14.93
N SER A 195 22.42 14.41 -13.90
CA SER A 195 23.44 13.39 -13.65
C SER A 195 22.78 12.12 -13.12
N PHE A 196 22.64 11.16 -14.04
CA PHE A 196 22.11 9.80 -13.91
C PHE A 196 22.62 8.97 -12.70
N MET A 197 23.59 9.48 -11.92
CA MET A 197 24.17 8.81 -10.74
C MET A 197 23.55 9.20 -9.40
N GLU A 198 22.83 10.32 -9.30
CA GLU A 198 22.22 10.76 -8.05
C GLU A 198 20.69 10.64 -8.21
N GLY A 199 20.12 9.56 -7.67
CA GLY A 199 18.72 9.15 -7.88
C GLY A 199 17.64 10.19 -7.52
N LEU A 200 18.02 11.31 -6.89
CA LEU A 200 17.16 12.45 -6.57
C LEU A 200 17.78 13.79 -7.03
N PRO A 201 17.05 14.63 -7.79
CA PRO A 201 17.47 15.98 -8.19
C PRO A 201 17.91 16.87 -7.02
N VAL A 202 17.25 16.74 -5.85
CA VAL A 202 17.56 17.51 -4.63
C VAL A 202 18.98 17.24 -4.11
N VAL A 203 19.46 16.00 -4.22
CA VAL A 203 20.82 15.63 -3.77
C VAL A 203 21.88 16.27 -4.67
N GLY A 204 21.62 16.29 -6.00
CA GLY A 204 22.47 16.98 -6.98
C GLY A 204 22.55 18.48 -6.75
N SER A 205 21.46 19.10 -6.30
CA SER A 205 21.47 20.52 -5.96
C SER A 205 22.29 20.81 -4.70
N ILE A 206 22.21 19.98 -3.64
CA ILE A 206 23.05 20.14 -2.44
C ILE A 206 24.54 20.06 -2.81
N LYS A 207 24.91 19.10 -3.66
CA LYS A 207 26.28 18.97 -4.15
C LYS A 207 26.73 20.19 -4.95
N SER A 208 25.88 20.71 -5.82
CA SER A 208 26.17 21.93 -6.59
C SER A 208 26.42 23.15 -5.69
N VAL A 209 25.72 23.25 -4.55
CA VAL A 209 25.96 24.28 -3.53
C VAL A 209 27.32 24.09 -2.84
N VAL A 210 27.67 22.85 -2.49
CA VAL A 210 28.99 22.54 -1.91
C VAL A 210 30.11 22.89 -2.89
N ASP A 211 29.97 22.53 -4.16
CA ASP A 211 30.96 22.80 -5.20
C ASP A 211 31.14 24.31 -5.44
N LEU A 212 30.05 25.08 -5.37
CA LEU A 212 30.11 26.55 -5.42
C LEU A 212 30.98 27.12 -4.29
N VAL A 213 30.79 26.63 -3.05
CA VAL A 213 31.57 27.09 -1.88
C VAL A 213 33.03 26.65 -1.96
N VAL A 214 33.30 25.42 -2.41
CA VAL A 214 34.66 24.93 -2.67
C VAL A 214 35.37 25.83 -3.68
N ASN A 215 34.72 26.14 -4.80
CA ASN A 215 35.30 27.03 -5.81
C ASN A 215 35.61 28.43 -5.26
N LEU A 216 34.77 28.98 -4.39
CA LEU A 216 35.04 30.25 -3.73
C LEU A 216 36.22 30.17 -2.75
N SER A 217 36.40 29.07 -2.02
CA SER A 217 37.58 28.86 -1.16
C SER A 217 38.89 28.77 -1.94
N LEU A 218 38.85 28.27 -3.18
CA LEU A 218 40.04 28.18 -4.04
C LEU A 218 40.41 29.52 -4.67
N GLN A 219 39.43 30.42 -4.85
CA GLN A 219 39.62 31.72 -5.49
C GLN A 219 39.98 32.85 -4.51
N GLY A 220 39.81 32.67 -3.20
CA GLY A 220 40.14 33.69 -2.20
C GLY A 220 40.36 33.12 -0.80
N GLU A 221 41.15 33.84 0.00
CA GLU A 221 41.56 33.41 1.36
C GLU A 221 40.45 33.52 2.42
N GLU A 222 39.28 34.07 2.05
CA GLU A 222 38.21 34.35 3.02
C GLU A 222 37.44 33.09 3.46
N ILE A 223 37.46 31.99 2.70
CA ILE A 223 36.85 30.71 3.12
C ILE A 223 37.96 29.68 3.34
N SER A 224 38.09 29.20 4.56
CA SER A 224 39.02 28.14 4.96
C SER A 224 38.54 26.75 4.58
N VAL A 225 39.49 25.81 4.49
CA VAL A 225 39.21 24.39 4.26
C VAL A 225 38.34 23.80 5.39
N VAL A 226 38.49 24.29 6.62
CA VAL A 226 37.70 23.85 7.78
C VAL A 226 36.22 24.22 7.62
N GLU A 227 35.93 25.45 7.21
CA GLU A 227 34.56 25.91 6.95
C GLU A 227 33.87 25.08 5.84
N VAL A 228 34.62 24.73 4.79
CA VAL A 228 34.12 23.85 3.72
C VAL A 228 33.82 22.44 4.27
N ALA A 229 34.65 21.92 5.17
CA ALA A 229 34.43 20.62 5.79
C ALA A 229 33.21 20.63 6.74
N GLU A 230 33.03 21.69 7.53
CA GLU A 230 31.87 21.88 8.42
C GLU A 230 30.56 21.96 7.62
N LEU A 231 30.55 22.72 6.52
CA LEU A 231 29.42 22.78 5.58
C LEU A 231 29.07 21.39 5.03
N LYS A 232 30.08 20.65 4.54
CA LYS A 232 29.89 19.29 4.00
C LYS A 232 29.29 18.36 5.06
N ASN A 233 29.79 18.39 6.28
CA ASN A 233 29.27 17.57 7.37
C ASN A 233 27.81 17.90 7.68
N LYS A 234 27.45 19.18 7.85
CA LYS A 234 26.06 19.58 8.14
C LYS A 234 25.09 19.26 6.99
N LEU A 235 25.52 19.37 5.74
CA LEU A 235 24.69 19.04 4.58
C LEU A 235 24.57 17.52 4.35
N SER A 236 25.54 16.72 4.83
CA SER A 236 25.54 15.26 4.67
C SER A 236 24.36 14.58 5.39
N ASP A 237 23.90 15.13 6.51
CA ASP A 237 22.72 14.62 7.24
C ASP A 237 21.45 14.71 6.38
N TYR A 238 21.28 15.80 5.64
CA TYR A 238 20.15 16.00 4.73
C TYR A 238 20.26 15.08 3.51
N VAL A 239 21.45 14.93 2.93
CA VAL A 239 21.67 13.97 1.85
C VAL A 239 21.31 12.56 2.29
N ALA A 240 21.76 12.14 3.49
CA ALA A 240 21.44 10.84 4.06
C ALA A 240 19.93 10.65 4.31
N TYR A 241 19.25 11.69 4.80
CA TYR A 241 17.79 11.71 4.98
C TYR A 241 17.07 11.43 3.65
N TYR A 242 17.34 12.23 2.61
CA TYR A 242 16.64 12.12 1.32
C TYR A 242 16.95 10.78 0.62
N GLN A 243 18.20 10.30 0.67
CA GLN A 243 18.56 8.97 0.16
C GLN A 243 17.89 7.83 0.94
N GLY A 244 17.76 7.97 2.27
CA GLY A 244 17.05 7.01 3.11
C GLY A 244 15.56 6.91 2.76
N LEU A 245 14.93 8.06 2.52
CA LEU A 245 13.53 8.17 2.13
C LEU A 245 13.28 7.60 0.72
N GLU A 246 14.12 7.94 -0.25
CA GLU A 246 14.09 7.37 -1.60
C GLU A 246 14.23 5.84 -1.57
N LYS A 247 15.19 5.32 -0.79
CA LYS A 247 15.39 3.88 -0.65
C LYS A 247 14.17 3.19 -0.03
N ALA A 248 13.54 3.82 0.98
CA ALA A 248 12.32 3.29 1.58
C ALA A 248 11.18 3.27 0.57
N LEU A 249 11.03 4.33 -0.24
CA LEU A 249 10.02 4.43 -1.28
C LEU A 249 10.23 3.37 -2.37
N ARG A 250 11.43 3.29 -2.98
CA ARG A 250 11.74 2.28 -4.01
C ARG A 250 11.49 0.85 -3.52
N GLN A 251 11.83 0.56 -2.26
CA GLN A 251 11.58 -0.76 -1.66
C GLN A 251 10.08 -1.03 -1.50
N PHE A 252 9.30 -0.03 -1.11
CA PHE A 252 7.85 -0.14 -1.00
C PHE A 252 7.20 -0.30 -2.39
N GLU A 253 7.54 0.53 -3.37
CA GLU A 253 7.06 0.43 -4.75
C GLU A 253 7.36 -0.94 -5.37
N SER A 254 8.58 -1.45 -5.18
CA SER A 254 8.93 -2.79 -5.66
C SER A 254 8.06 -3.88 -5.05
N LYS A 255 7.65 -3.74 -3.78
CA LYS A 255 6.75 -4.69 -3.12
C LYS A 255 5.32 -4.55 -3.62
N VAL A 256 4.82 -3.32 -3.75
CA VAL A 256 3.49 -3.03 -4.30
C VAL A 256 3.35 -3.56 -5.73
N ASN A 257 4.34 -3.33 -6.60
CA ASN A 257 4.33 -3.84 -7.97
C ASN A 257 4.32 -5.38 -8.01
N SER A 258 5.08 -6.03 -7.12
CA SER A 258 5.05 -7.50 -7.03
C SER A 258 3.69 -8.02 -6.56
N ILE A 259 3.03 -7.30 -5.65
CA ILE A 259 1.69 -7.62 -5.16
C ILE A 259 0.67 -7.43 -6.29
N ASP A 260 0.76 -6.34 -7.04
CA ASP A 260 -0.13 -6.02 -8.18
C ASP A 260 -0.14 -7.14 -9.22
N VAL A 261 1.05 -7.61 -9.64
CA VAL A 261 1.19 -8.73 -10.58
C VAL A 261 0.55 -10.02 -10.06
N ARG A 262 0.71 -10.32 -8.76
CA ARG A 262 0.10 -11.51 -8.13
C ARG A 262 -1.42 -11.38 -8.02
N THR A 263 -1.93 -10.20 -7.69
CA THR A 263 -3.36 -9.89 -7.65
C THR A 263 -4.01 -10.07 -9.02
N GLU A 264 -3.39 -9.58 -10.10
CA GLU A 264 -3.89 -9.79 -11.47
C GLU A 264 -3.89 -11.27 -11.86
N ALA A 265 -2.82 -12.01 -11.52
CA ALA A 265 -2.77 -13.45 -11.76
C ALA A 265 -3.88 -14.20 -11.00
N LEU A 266 -4.16 -13.81 -9.75
CA LEU A 266 -5.24 -14.39 -8.95
C LEU A 266 -6.62 -14.07 -9.53
N LYS A 267 -6.86 -12.87 -10.05
CA LYS A 267 -8.13 -12.55 -10.73
C LYS A 267 -8.35 -13.41 -11.95
N LEU A 268 -7.30 -13.63 -12.74
CA LEU A 268 -7.38 -14.52 -13.90
C LEU A 268 -7.66 -15.97 -13.46
N LEU A 269 -6.99 -16.45 -12.42
CA LEU A 269 -7.22 -17.78 -11.86
C LEU A 269 -8.65 -17.94 -11.33
N LEU A 270 -9.15 -16.94 -10.60
CA LEU A 270 -10.52 -16.90 -10.09
C LEU A 270 -11.53 -16.85 -11.24
N LYS A 271 -11.26 -16.08 -12.30
CA LYS A 271 -12.08 -16.06 -13.51
C LYS A 271 -12.14 -17.43 -14.18
N ASN A 272 -11.01 -18.08 -14.38
CA ASN A 272 -10.95 -19.43 -14.97
C ASN A 272 -11.70 -20.45 -14.11
N TYR A 273 -11.49 -20.40 -12.79
CA TYR A 273 -12.22 -21.21 -11.82
C TYR A 273 -13.74 -21.06 -11.99
N VAL A 274 -14.24 -19.81 -12.00
CA VAL A 274 -15.67 -19.53 -12.18
C VAL A 274 -16.16 -20.02 -13.54
N GLN A 275 -15.41 -19.77 -14.61
CA GLN A 275 -15.79 -20.18 -15.95
C GLN A 275 -15.94 -21.72 -16.05
N ASP A 276 -15.03 -22.48 -15.47
CA ASP A 276 -15.11 -23.94 -15.46
C ASP A 276 -16.30 -24.44 -14.65
N ARG A 277 -16.58 -23.80 -13.52
CA ARG A 277 -17.75 -24.11 -12.70
C ARG A 277 -19.06 -23.77 -13.40
N VAL A 278 -19.16 -22.60 -14.04
CA VAL A 278 -20.34 -22.20 -14.82
C VAL A 278 -20.56 -23.14 -16.00
N LYS A 279 -19.51 -23.53 -16.76
CA LYS A 279 -19.64 -24.54 -17.83
C LYS A 279 -20.16 -25.88 -17.31
N THR A 280 -19.72 -26.27 -16.10
CA THR A 280 -20.16 -27.51 -15.46
C THR A 280 -21.63 -27.44 -15.09
N ILE A 281 -22.11 -26.35 -14.49
CA ILE A 281 -23.49 -26.20 -14.01
C ILE A 281 -24.45 -25.90 -15.17
N TYR A 282 -24.01 -25.11 -16.14
CA TYR A 282 -24.78 -24.64 -17.30
C TYR A 282 -24.12 -25.07 -18.62
N PRO A 283 -24.19 -26.34 -19.03
CA PRO A 283 -23.47 -26.85 -20.22
C PRO A 283 -23.86 -26.17 -21.53
N LYS A 284 -25.05 -25.54 -21.59
CA LYS A 284 -25.59 -24.86 -22.77
C LYS A 284 -25.31 -23.35 -22.77
N ILE A 285 -24.52 -22.83 -21.82
CA ILE A 285 -24.19 -21.40 -21.79
C ILE A 285 -23.36 -21.03 -23.03
N ALA A 286 -23.72 -19.93 -23.68
CA ALA A 286 -22.97 -19.45 -24.84
C ALA A 286 -21.59 -18.95 -24.41
N SER A 287 -20.53 -19.28 -25.16
CA SER A 287 -19.15 -18.84 -24.89
C SER A 287 -19.04 -17.32 -24.77
N ALA A 288 -19.81 -16.56 -25.54
CA ALA A 288 -19.86 -15.10 -25.46
C ALA A 288 -20.26 -14.57 -24.06
N LYS A 289 -21.10 -15.31 -23.31
CA LYS A 289 -21.46 -14.96 -21.93
C LYS A 289 -20.35 -15.27 -20.92
N MET A 290 -19.28 -15.92 -21.36
CA MET A 290 -18.14 -16.33 -20.54
C MET A 290 -16.92 -15.45 -20.79
N GLU A 291 -16.86 -14.74 -21.92
CA GLU A 291 -15.76 -13.83 -22.27
C GLU A 291 -15.84 -12.48 -21.53
N VAL A 292 -16.97 -12.20 -20.89
CA VAL A 292 -17.20 -10.98 -20.10
C VAL A 292 -16.29 -10.88 -18.86
N PRO A 293 -16.17 -9.68 -18.24
CA PRO A 293 -15.45 -9.50 -16.99
C PRO A 293 -16.00 -10.37 -15.83
N LEU A 294 -15.14 -10.74 -14.87
CA LEU A 294 -15.47 -11.67 -13.78
C LEU A 294 -16.71 -11.24 -12.99
N ASN A 295 -16.81 -9.95 -12.64
CA ASN A 295 -17.95 -9.39 -11.92
C ASN A 295 -19.29 -9.64 -12.65
N GLN A 296 -19.29 -9.58 -13.97
CA GLN A 296 -20.48 -9.84 -14.77
C GLN A 296 -20.84 -11.34 -14.76
N ILE A 297 -19.86 -12.23 -14.85
CA ILE A 297 -20.11 -13.69 -14.71
C ILE A 297 -20.69 -14.01 -13.32
N LEU A 298 -20.20 -13.34 -12.27
CA LEU A 298 -20.70 -13.51 -10.92
C LEU A 298 -22.15 -13.04 -10.78
N MET A 299 -22.46 -11.84 -11.28
CA MET A 299 -23.80 -11.29 -11.22
C MET A 299 -24.81 -12.10 -12.05
N ASP A 300 -24.41 -12.59 -13.22
CA ASP A 300 -25.35 -13.19 -14.17
C ASP A 300 -25.54 -14.70 -13.98
N ALA A 301 -24.49 -15.42 -13.55
CA ALA A 301 -24.47 -16.88 -13.61
C ALA A 301 -23.95 -17.58 -12.34
N TYR A 302 -23.08 -16.93 -11.55
CA TYR A 302 -22.35 -17.59 -10.45
C TYR A 302 -22.55 -16.99 -9.06
N ASN A 303 -23.56 -16.16 -8.84
CA ASN A 303 -23.96 -15.73 -7.50
C ASN A 303 -24.68 -16.85 -6.75
N TYR A 304 -24.66 -16.79 -5.42
CA TYR A 304 -25.25 -17.81 -4.54
C TYR A 304 -26.72 -18.14 -4.89
N PRO A 305 -27.64 -17.16 -5.03
CA PRO A 305 -29.03 -17.45 -5.39
C PRO A 305 -29.17 -18.20 -6.72
N SER A 306 -28.40 -17.82 -7.73
CA SER A 306 -28.49 -18.40 -9.08
C SER A 306 -27.97 -19.83 -9.08
N VAL A 307 -26.80 -20.06 -8.48
CA VAL A 307 -26.21 -21.41 -8.35
C VAL A 307 -27.13 -22.31 -7.53
N GLN A 308 -27.64 -21.84 -6.39
CA GLN A 308 -28.55 -22.62 -5.56
C GLN A 308 -29.85 -22.96 -6.30
N LYS A 309 -30.44 -22.00 -7.01
CA LYS A 309 -31.66 -22.21 -7.79
C LYS A 309 -31.43 -23.25 -8.89
N GLU A 310 -30.35 -23.13 -9.65
CA GLU A 310 -30.08 -24.05 -10.76
C GLU A 310 -29.80 -25.47 -10.27
N ILE A 311 -28.99 -25.62 -9.21
CA ILE A 311 -28.70 -26.94 -8.65
C ILE A 311 -29.97 -27.61 -8.10
N ARG A 312 -30.84 -26.84 -7.43
CA ARG A 312 -32.16 -27.34 -7.00
C ARG A 312 -33.03 -27.72 -8.20
N ARG A 313 -33.02 -26.93 -9.27
CA ARG A 313 -33.75 -27.19 -10.50
C ARG A 313 -33.28 -28.51 -11.15
N ILE A 314 -31.97 -28.72 -11.28
CA ILE A 314 -31.41 -29.97 -11.83
C ILE A 314 -31.88 -31.18 -11.00
N LEU A 315 -31.83 -31.10 -9.68
CA LEU A 315 -32.32 -32.19 -8.81
C LEU A 315 -33.82 -32.43 -8.95
N ALA A 316 -34.61 -31.36 -8.98
CA ALA A 316 -36.07 -31.43 -9.06
C ALA A 316 -36.56 -31.93 -10.43
N ASP A 317 -36.03 -31.37 -11.52
CA ASP A 317 -36.51 -31.63 -12.88
C ASP A 317 -35.99 -32.97 -13.42
N ASP A 318 -34.70 -33.28 -13.18
CA ASP A 318 -34.03 -34.38 -13.86
C ASP A 318 -33.95 -35.64 -12.99
N TYR A 319 -34.10 -35.52 -11.67
CA TYR A 319 -33.85 -36.61 -10.72
C TYR A 319 -34.92 -36.80 -9.65
N THR A 320 -36.06 -36.08 -9.71
CA THR A 320 -37.14 -36.25 -8.74
C THR A 320 -38.40 -36.79 -9.43
N ASP A 321 -39.04 -37.79 -8.83
CA ASP A 321 -40.31 -38.31 -9.33
C ASP A 321 -41.53 -37.46 -8.92
N GLY A 322 -42.70 -37.76 -9.48
CA GLY A 322 -43.96 -37.09 -9.11
C GLY A 322 -44.44 -37.34 -7.67
N ARG A 323 -43.70 -38.13 -6.88
CA ARG A 323 -43.92 -38.39 -5.45
C ARG A 323 -42.84 -37.73 -4.58
N ASN A 324 -42.01 -36.87 -5.17
CA ASN A 324 -40.93 -36.13 -4.51
C ASN A 324 -39.77 -37.01 -4.00
N ASN A 325 -39.56 -38.20 -4.60
CA ASN A 325 -38.41 -39.04 -4.31
C ASN A 325 -37.26 -38.71 -5.28
N VAL A 326 -36.08 -38.44 -4.73
CA VAL A 326 -34.87 -38.14 -5.51
C VAL A 326 -34.11 -39.42 -5.83
N PHE A 327 -33.81 -39.66 -7.11
CA PHE A 327 -33.00 -40.77 -7.62
C PHE A 327 -31.49 -40.48 -7.46
N TYR A 328 -31.00 -40.52 -6.21
CA TYR A 328 -29.61 -40.20 -5.90
C TYR A 328 -28.57 -41.06 -6.62
N SER A 329 -28.89 -42.31 -6.96
CA SER A 329 -28.02 -43.21 -7.75
C SER A 329 -27.77 -42.73 -9.17
N LEU A 330 -28.68 -41.95 -9.75
CA LEU A 330 -28.51 -41.32 -11.06
C LEU A 330 -27.85 -39.95 -10.90
N ALA A 331 -28.31 -39.15 -9.94
CA ALA A 331 -27.81 -37.80 -9.67
C ALA A 331 -26.30 -37.77 -9.35
N VAL A 332 -25.79 -38.78 -8.65
CA VAL A 332 -24.36 -38.86 -8.27
C VAL A 332 -23.41 -38.92 -9.48
N ASN A 333 -23.90 -39.41 -10.62
CA ASN A 333 -23.13 -39.55 -11.84
C ASN A 333 -23.25 -38.33 -12.76
N ASP A 334 -24.17 -37.39 -12.48
CA ASP A 334 -24.31 -36.16 -13.24
C ASP A 334 -23.12 -35.23 -12.96
N GLN A 335 -22.39 -34.87 -14.01
CA GLN A 335 -21.28 -33.94 -13.92
C GLN A 335 -21.69 -32.56 -13.37
N ARG A 336 -22.90 -32.09 -13.65
CA ARG A 336 -23.43 -30.80 -13.17
C ARG A 336 -23.58 -30.77 -11.64
N LEU A 337 -23.81 -31.93 -11.04
CA LEU A 337 -23.95 -32.12 -9.59
C LEU A 337 -22.66 -32.56 -8.92
N ARG A 338 -21.55 -32.67 -9.67
CA ARG A 338 -20.23 -33.01 -9.12
C ARG A 338 -19.42 -31.76 -8.80
N PHE A 339 -18.76 -31.82 -7.65
CA PHE A 339 -17.74 -30.84 -7.26
C PHE A 339 -16.37 -31.52 -7.31
N PRO A 340 -15.49 -31.17 -8.26
CA PRO A 340 -14.25 -31.88 -8.47
C PRO A 340 -13.18 -31.47 -7.45
N ASP A 341 -12.31 -32.42 -7.08
CA ASP A 341 -11.29 -32.19 -6.04
C ASP A 341 -10.25 -31.13 -6.44
N PHE A 342 -9.95 -30.99 -7.74
CA PHE A 342 -9.05 -29.93 -8.21
C PHE A 342 -9.61 -28.52 -7.93
N ALA A 343 -10.94 -28.34 -7.95
CA ALA A 343 -11.57 -27.05 -7.65
C ALA A 343 -11.36 -26.68 -6.17
N VAL A 344 -11.28 -27.66 -5.28
CA VAL A 344 -10.92 -27.45 -3.88
C VAL A 344 -9.51 -26.94 -3.74
N GLY A 345 -8.57 -27.60 -4.43
CA GLY A 345 -7.17 -27.21 -4.41
C GLY A 345 -6.97 -25.79 -4.94
N GLN A 346 -7.67 -25.44 -6.03
CA GLN A 346 -7.64 -24.08 -6.58
C GLN A 346 -8.25 -23.04 -5.64
N ALA A 347 -9.42 -23.32 -5.04
CA ALA A 347 -10.04 -22.40 -4.09
C ALA A 347 -9.16 -22.16 -2.86
N ARG A 348 -8.53 -23.22 -2.34
CA ARG A 348 -7.57 -23.13 -1.23
C ARG A 348 -6.35 -22.29 -1.62
N PHE A 349 -5.75 -22.58 -2.76
CA PHE A 349 -4.59 -21.82 -3.24
C PHE A 349 -4.91 -20.32 -3.37
N ILE A 350 -6.07 -19.98 -3.95
CA ILE A 350 -6.50 -18.58 -4.08
C ILE A 350 -6.68 -17.95 -2.68
N ALA A 351 -7.30 -18.65 -1.73
CA ALA A 351 -7.51 -18.14 -0.38
C ALA A 351 -6.18 -17.89 0.35
N ASP A 352 -5.29 -18.89 0.36
CA ASP A 352 -3.97 -18.83 1.02
C ASP A 352 -3.11 -17.71 0.40
N GLU A 353 -3.19 -17.51 -0.92
CA GLU A 353 -2.44 -16.47 -1.62
C GLU A 353 -3.01 -15.06 -1.36
N ILE A 354 -4.34 -14.90 -1.28
CA ILE A 354 -4.96 -13.62 -0.86
C ILE A 354 -4.47 -13.24 0.54
N GLU A 355 -4.51 -14.18 1.50
CA GLU A 355 -4.04 -13.95 2.87
C GLU A 355 -2.56 -13.53 2.90
N THR A 356 -1.73 -14.23 2.12
CA THR A 356 -0.30 -13.94 1.99
C THR A 356 -0.07 -12.53 1.43
N ILE A 357 -0.78 -12.16 0.36
CA ILE A 357 -0.66 -10.83 -0.26
C ILE A 357 -1.05 -9.73 0.73
N VAL A 358 -2.16 -9.91 1.46
CA VAL A 358 -2.64 -8.95 2.45
C VAL A 358 -1.60 -8.74 3.54
N SER A 359 -1.06 -9.83 4.09
CA SER A 359 -0.02 -9.78 5.13
C SER A 359 1.26 -9.11 4.63
N GLU A 360 1.70 -9.43 3.41
CA GLU A 360 2.86 -8.79 2.79
C GLU A 360 2.66 -7.29 2.57
N TYR A 361 1.45 -6.89 2.16
CA TYR A 361 1.08 -5.50 1.95
C TYR A 361 1.15 -4.69 3.25
N GLU A 362 0.53 -5.20 4.32
CA GLU A 362 0.55 -4.58 5.64
C GLU A 362 1.97 -4.43 6.19
N ALA A 363 2.78 -5.48 6.03
CA ALA A 363 4.17 -5.46 6.45
C ALA A 363 4.97 -4.41 5.66
N ALA A 364 4.80 -4.35 4.34
CA ALA A 364 5.47 -3.37 3.49
C ALA A 364 5.10 -1.94 3.89
N LEU A 365 3.81 -1.67 4.12
CA LEU A 365 3.35 -0.36 4.55
C LEU A 365 3.90 0.03 5.94
N THR A 366 3.85 -0.89 6.89
CA THR A 366 4.35 -0.65 8.25
C THR A 366 5.83 -0.30 8.23
N ILE A 367 6.62 -1.00 7.42
CA ILE A 367 8.05 -0.73 7.24
C ILE A 367 8.25 0.65 6.61
N TYR A 368 7.49 0.98 5.57
CA TYR A 368 7.55 2.29 4.92
C TYR A 368 7.26 3.43 5.91
N GLN A 369 6.14 3.36 6.63
CA GLN A 369 5.75 4.36 7.63
C GLN A 369 6.77 4.51 8.76
N LYS A 370 7.35 3.40 9.24
CA LYS A 370 8.38 3.43 10.29
C LYS A 370 9.66 4.11 9.82
N ARG A 371 10.02 3.95 8.54
CA ARG A 371 11.21 4.61 7.94
C ARG A 371 10.96 6.08 7.69
N TRP A 372 9.75 6.43 7.25
CA TRP A 372 9.32 7.82 7.10
C TRP A 372 9.42 8.61 8.41
N LYS A 373 9.14 7.98 9.57
CA LYS A 373 9.26 8.62 10.90
C LYS A 373 10.69 8.70 11.46
N LYS A 374 11.63 7.99 10.86
CA LYS A 374 13.03 7.85 11.35
C LYS A 374 14.04 8.58 10.49
N CYS A 375 13.72 8.78 9.22
CA CYS A 375 14.32 9.86 8.45
C CYS A 375 13.73 11.11 9.09
#